data_AF-A0A924M888-F1
#
_entry.id   AF-A0A924M888-F1
#
_cell.length_a   1.000
_cell.length_b   1.000
_cell.length_c   1.000
_cell.angle_alpha   90.00
_cell.angle_beta   90.00
_cell.angle_gamma   90.00
#
_symmetry.space_group_name_H-M   'P 1'
#
loop_
_entity.id
_entity.type
_entity.pdbx_description
1 polymer ?
#
loop_
_entity_poly.entity_id
_entity_poly.type
_entity_poly.pdbx_seq_one_letter_code
_entity_poly.pdbx_strand_id
1 'polypeptide(L)'
;MQKIIHQIALEIKVQDHQVKTAVDLLNGGATVPFIARYRKEATGGLDDIQLRELAYRLGYLRELEERREAVLKSIDEQGKLTPALTESIALAATKQDLEDLYLPYKQKRRTKGQIAREAGIEPLADALFANPLLVPAGEAAAYVKIEKNEQGDDFTTLQAVLDGVRDILSERWAEDANLVQMLRGWLWAEGLFTSKLVTGKDENAPDNAKFRDYFAYDEPIRRVPSHRALAVFRGRGLEILDAKLLLPEPLLAPDAPITKGPVVSLAEGKIALHLGWSHKARPADDLLRKCVAWAWRVKLSLSLERDLFTKLREDAEKVAIKVFADNLRDLLLAAPAGPRVVMGLDPGIRTGVKVAVVDATGKLVETATVFPHEPRKDWDGSLHILAKLSIKHGVNLIAIGNGTASRETDKLAA
;
A
#
# COMPACT_ATOMS: atom_id res chain seq x y z
N MET A 1 -23.96 1.26 13.65
CA MET A 1 -23.69 2.69 13.99
C MET A 1 -23.12 2.89 15.40
N GLN A 2 -23.68 2.32 16.48
CA GLN A 2 -23.10 2.46 17.84
C GLN A 2 -21.66 1.94 17.96
N LYS A 3 -21.34 0.79 17.33
CA LYS A 3 -19.95 0.26 17.26
C LYS A 3 -18.97 1.25 16.62
N ILE A 4 -19.37 1.90 15.52
CA ILE A 4 -18.57 2.92 14.84
C ILE A 4 -18.29 4.09 15.78
N ILE A 5 -19.32 4.61 16.45
CA ILE A 5 -19.21 5.75 17.37
C ILE A 5 -18.22 5.44 18.49
N HIS A 6 -18.36 4.26 19.12
CA HIS A 6 -17.48 3.82 20.19
C HIS A 6 -16.03 3.65 19.72
N GLN A 7 -15.81 3.05 18.54
CA GLN A 7 -14.47 2.89 17.99
C GLN A 7 -13.79 4.23 17.71
N ILE A 8 -14.50 5.18 17.08
CA ILE A 8 -13.97 6.53 16.81
C ILE A 8 -13.66 7.26 18.13
N ALA A 9 -14.51 7.11 19.14
CA ALA A 9 -14.31 7.72 20.45
C ALA A 9 -13.00 7.24 21.11
N LEU A 10 -12.70 5.94 21.02
CA LEU A 10 -11.42 5.38 21.49
C LEU A 10 -10.23 5.88 20.67
N GLU A 11 -10.35 5.92 19.34
CA GLU A 11 -9.27 6.34 18.43
C GLU A 11 -8.88 7.82 18.65
N ILE A 12 -9.87 8.71 18.85
CA ILE A 12 -9.68 10.15 19.00
C ILE A 12 -9.57 10.57 20.48
N LYS A 13 -9.77 9.63 21.42
CA LYS A 13 -9.74 9.84 22.88
C LYS A 13 -10.77 10.87 23.35
N VAL A 14 -12.00 10.71 22.89
CA VAL A 14 -13.15 11.58 23.20
C VAL A 14 -14.32 10.72 23.67
N GLN A 15 -15.40 11.34 24.15
CA GLN A 15 -16.56 10.58 24.60
C GLN A 15 -17.51 10.23 23.44
N ASP A 16 -18.19 9.09 23.54
CA ASP A 16 -19.15 8.59 22.55
C ASP A 16 -20.24 9.62 22.22
N HIS A 17 -20.71 10.38 23.22
CA HIS A 17 -21.72 11.42 23.00
C HIS A 17 -21.20 12.56 22.10
N GLN A 18 -19.93 12.93 22.22
CA GLN A 18 -19.30 13.98 21.41
C GLN A 18 -19.21 13.54 19.94
N VAL A 19 -18.80 12.28 19.73
CA VAL A 19 -18.73 11.68 18.40
C VAL A 19 -20.11 11.60 17.78
N LYS A 20 -21.12 11.13 18.53
CA LYS A 20 -22.50 11.06 18.03
C LYS A 20 -23.00 12.43 17.58
N THR A 21 -22.86 13.46 18.40
CA THR A 21 -23.30 14.82 18.05
C THR A 21 -22.55 15.37 16.84
N ALA A 22 -21.24 15.13 16.74
CA ALA A 22 -20.46 15.53 15.57
C ALA A 22 -20.91 14.80 14.29
N VAL A 23 -21.20 13.49 14.37
CA VAL A 23 -21.72 12.68 13.26
C VAL A 23 -23.07 13.18 12.78
N ASP A 24 -23.98 13.50 13.71
CA ASP A 24 -25.32 14.02 13.36
C ASP A 24 -25.22 15.37 12.64
N LEU A 25 -24.32 16.25 13.09
CA LEU A 25 -24.06 17.53 12.43
C LEU A 25 -23.45 17.35 11.04
N LEU A 26 -22.47 16.45 10.87
CA LEU A 26 -21.86 16.15 9.57
C LEU A 26 -22.88 15.56 8.58
N ASN A 27 -23.75 14.64 9.05
CA ASN A 27 -24.83 14.08 8.25
C ASN A 27 -25.87 15.14 7.84
N GLY A 28 -26.10 16.13 8.71
CA GLY A 28 -26.93 17.30 8.41
C GLY A 28 -26.30 18.30 7.43
N GLY A 29 -25.12 18.00 6.87
CA GLY A 29 -24.43 18.84 5.90
C GLY A 29 -23.56 19.95 6.52
N ALA A 30 -23.38 19.97 7.84
CA ALA A 30 -22.48 20.93 8.47
C ALA A 30 -21.02 20.61 8.12
N THR A 31 -20.22 21.64 7.84
CA THR A 31 -18.79 21.48 7.54
C THR A 31 -17.96 21.45 8.82
N VAL A 32 -16.76 20.85 8.77
CA VAL A 32 -15.86 20.82 9.93
C VAL A 32 -15.56 22.22 10.51
N PRO A 33 -15.20 23.24 9.70
CA PRO A 33 -14.97 24.59 10.22
C PRO A 33 -16.22 25.21 10.87
N PHE A 34 -17.41 24.90 10.35
CA PHE A 34 -18.66 25.36 10.94
C PHE A 34 -18.89 24.72 12.32
N ILE A 35 -18.69 23.42 12.44
CA ILE A 35 -18.89 22.69 13.69
C ILE A 35 -17.90 23.18 14.75
N ALA A 36 -16.61 23.26 14.42
CA ALA A 36 -15.57 23.68 15.34
C ALA A 36 -15.77 25.11 15.88
N ARG A 37 -16.29 26.01 15.02
CA ARG A 37 -16.49 27.42 15.38
C ARG A 37 -17.84 27.70 16.06
N TYR A 38 -18.93 27.14 15.55
CA TYR A 38 -20.29 27.52 15.93
C TYR A 38 -21.07 26.43 16.68
N ARG A 39 -20.50 25.23 16.82
CA ARG A 39 -21.13 24.10 17.54
C ARG A 39 -20.20 23.48 18.58
N LYS A 40 -19.24 24.28 19.08
CA LYS A 40 -18.24 23.86 20.07
C LYS A 40 -18.87 23.35 21.37
N GLU A 41 -19.91 24.00 21.87
CA GLU A 41 -20.64 23.55 23.07
C GLU A 41 -21.36 22.23 22.82
N ALA A 42 -22.01 22.09 21.66
CA ALA A 42 -22.74 20.89 21.30
C ALA A 42 -21.82 19.66 21.17
N THR A 43 -20.60 19.83 20.66
CA THR A 43 -19.60 18.76 20.55
C THR A 43 -18.73 18.59 21.80
N GLY A 44 -18.93 19.39 22.85
CA GLY A 44 -18.10 19.36 24.06
C GLY A 44 -16.65 19.79 23.81
N GLY A 45 -16.41 20.66 22.83
CA GLY A 45 -15.11 21.30 22.62
C GLY A 45 -14.20 20.68 21.56
N LEU A 46 -14.70 19.79 20.68
CA LEU A 46 -13.90 19.18 19.62
C LEU A 46 -13.25 20.23 18.72
N ASP A 47 -11.95 20.08 18.45
CA ASP A 47 -11.20 20.95 17.56
C ASP A 47 -11.24 20.51 16.08
N ASP A 48 -10.71 21.35 15.19
CA ASP A 48 -10.64 21.09 13.75
C ASP A 48 -9.90 19.78 13.40
N ILE A 49 -8.85 19.43 14.16
CA ILE A 49 -8.04 18.25 13.90
C ILE A 49 -8.83 16.99 14.25
N GLN A 50 -9.43 16.97 15.44
CA GLN A 50 -10.30 15.88 15.90
C GLN A 50 -11.50 15.70 14.98
N LEU A 51 -12.15 16.77 14.54
CA LEU A 51 -13.30 16.69 13.64
C LEU A 51 -12.93 16.21 12.23
N ARG A 52 -11.75 16.57 11.71
CA ARG A 52 -11.24 16.04 10.43
C ARG A 52 -10.93 14.55 10.53
N GLU A 53 -10.25 14.13 11.60
CA GLU A 53 -9.97 12.71 11.83
C GLU A 53 -11.26 11.92 11.99
N LEU A 54 -12.24 12.45 12.75
CA LEU A 54 -13.56 11.86 12.91
C LEU A 54 -14.26 11.69 11.56
N ALA A 55 -14.28 12.72 10.71
CA ALA A 55 -14.93 12.64 9.41
C ALA A 55 -14.26 11.60 8.49
N TYR A 56 -12.93 11.53 8.49
CA TYR A 56 -12.16 10.54 7.74
C TYR A 56 -12.44 9.11 8.22
N ARG A 57 -12.32 8.87 9.54
CA ARG A 57 -12.57 7.55 10.15
C ARG A 57 -14.03 7.10 10.01
N LEU A 58 -14.97 8.03 10.13
CA LEU A 58 -16.40 7.77 9.89
C LEU A 58 -16.65 7.25 8.47
N GLY A 59 -16.05 7.87 7.46
CA GLY A 59 -16.13 7.40 6.07
C GLY A 59 -15.59 5.98 5.92
N TYR A 60 -14.36 5.75 6.39
CA TYR A 60 -13.72 4.44 6.33
C TYR A 60 -14.55 3.33 7.01
N LEU A 61 -15.05 3.59 8.22
CA LEU A 61 -15.82 2.61 8.99
C LEU A 61 -17.21 2.36 8.39
N ARG A 62 -17.84 3.36 7.77
CA ARG A 62 -19.08 3.16 7.00
C ARG A 62 -18.87 2.26 5.80
N GLU A 63 -17.82 2.51 5.02
CA GLU A 63 -17.46 1.65 3.89
C GLU A 63 -17.15 0.22 4.34
N LEU A 64 -16.52 0.05 5.52
CA LEU A 64 -16.28 -1.27 6.10
C LEU A 64 -17.59 -1.98 6.48
N GLU A 65 -18.53 -1.30 7.14
CA GLU A 65 -19.84 -1.88 7.47
C GLU A 65 -20.65 -2.23 6.22
N GLU A 66 -20.71 -1.33 5.24
CA GLU A 66 -21.42 -1.58 3.98
C GLU A 66 -20.83 -2.79 3.25
N ARG A 67 -19.49 -2.88 3.20
CA ARG A 67 -18.81 -4.03 2.64
C ARG A 67 -19.09 -5.31 3.44
N ARG A 68 -19.14 -5.23 4.77
CA ARG A 68 -19.46 -6.35 5.65
C ARG A 68 -20.85 -6.90 5.38
N GLU A 69 -21.84 -6.04 5.23
CA GLU A 69 -23.21 -6.43 4.88
C GLU A 69 -23.28 -7.11 3.51
N ALA A 70 -22.57 -6.56 2.51
CA ALA A 70 -22.50 -7.16 1.18
C ALA A 70 -21.85 -8.56 1.18
N VAL A 71 -20.77 -8.73 1.96
CA VAL A 71 -20.10 -10.03 2.14
C VAL A 71 -21.02 -11.03 2.82
N LEU A 72 -21.71 -10.64 3.90
CA LEU A 72 -22.67 -11.50 4.59
C LEU A 72 -23.78 -11.99 3.65
N LYS A 73 -24.39 -11.07 2.90
CA LYS A 73 -25.44 -11.42 1.91
C LYS A 73 -24.92 -12.40 0.86
N SER A 74 -23.73 -12.15 0.30
CA SER A 74 -23.17 -13.03 -0.73
C SER A 74 -22.85 -14.45 -0.22
N ILE A 75 -22.45 -14.58 1.04
CA ILE A 75 -22.18 -15.89 1.66
C ILE A 75 -23.49 -16.60 2.03
N ASP A 76 -24.50 -15.85 2.48
CA ASP A 76 -25.83 -16.35 2.81
C ASP A 76 -26.57 -16.88 1.57
N GLU A 77 -26.50 -16.15 0.45
CA GLU A 77 -27.02 -16.58 -0.85
C GLU A 77 -26.41 -17.90 -1.35
N GLN A 78 -25.18 -18.22 -0.93
CA GLN A 78 -24.51 -19.49 -1.23
C GLN A 78 -24.88 -20.61 -0.25
N GLY A 79 -25.64 -20.32 0.81
CA GLY A 79 -26.01 -21.27 1.86
C GLY A 79 -24.81 -21.73 2.72
N LYS A 80 -23.70 -20.98 2.72
CA LYS A 80 -22.46 -21.33 3.44
C LYS A 80 -22.23 -20.51 4.69
N LEU A 81 -23.21 -19.70 5.10
CA LEU A 81 -23.11 -18.84 6.28
C LEU A 81 -23.27 -19.67 7.57
N THR A 82 -22.15 -19.97 8.22
CA THR A 82 -22.15 -20.67 9.51
C THR A 82 -22.17 -19.66 10.67
N PRO A 83 -22.71 -20.00 11.86
CA PRO A 83 -22.70 -19.11 13.02
C PRO A 83 -21.28 -18.62 13.39
N ALA A 84 -20.28 -19.50 13.32
CA ALA A 84 -18.87 -19.16 13.59
C ALA A 84 -18.29 -18.17 12.55
N LEU A 85 -18.67 -18.30 11.28
CA LEU A 85 -18.24 -17.38 10.22
C LEU A 85 -18.92 -16.01 10.37
N THR A 86 -20.21 -15.99 10.72
CA THR A 86 -20.93 -14.74 11.00
C THR A 86 -20.27 -13.96 12.14
N GLU A 87 -19.88 -14.65 13.22
CA GLU A 87 -19.16 -14.03 14.33
C GLU A 87 -17.79 -13.51 13.90
N SER A 88 -17.04 -14.30 13.14
CA SER A 88 -15.71 -13.91 12.62
C SER A 88 -15.80 -12.66 11.73
N ILE A 89 -16.81 -12.60 10.84
CA ILE A 89 -17.06 -11.44 9.97
C ILE A 89 -17.47 -10.20 10.80
N ALA A 90 -18.27 -10.40 11.85
CA ALA A 90 -18.68 -9.33 12.75
C ALA A 90 -17.52 -8.75 13.58
N LEU A 91 -16.50 -9.55 13.86
CA LEU A 91 -15.28 -9.17 14.60
C LEU A 91 -14.15 -8.66 13.70
N ALA A 92 -14.25 -8.80 12.38
CA ALA A 92 -13.22 -8.34 11.44
C ALA A 92 -12.97 -6.83 11.60
N ALA A 93 -11.75 -6.47 12.02
CA ALA A 93 -11.38 -5.09 12.36
C ALA A 93 -11.01 -4.23 11.15
N THR A 94 -10.52 -4.86 10.08
CA THR A 94 -10.06 -4.16 8.87
C THR A 94 -10.76 -4.68 7.62
N LYS A 95 -10.76 -3.85 6.56
CA LYS A 95 -11.23 -4.27 5.23
C LYS A 95 -10.46 -5.49 4.71
N GLN A 96 -9.19 -5.61 5.05
CA GLN A 96 -8.36 -6.75 4.65
C GLN A 96 -8.81 -8.04 5.34
N ASP A 97 -9.04 -8.01 6.66
CA ASP A 97 -9.52 -9.18 7.40
C ASP A 97 -10.88 -9.66 6.87
N LEU A 98 -11.75 -8.71 6.50
CA LEU A 98 -13.04 -9.01 5.89
C LEU A 98 -12.88 -9.65 4.51
N GLU A 99 -11.98 -9.15 3.66
CA GLU A 99 -11.73 -9.75 2.34
C GLU A 99 -11.07 -11.12 2.44
N ASP A 100 -10.21 -11.36 3.44
CA ASP A 100 -9.59 -12.67 3.68
C ASP A 100 -10.65 -13.71 4.07
N LEU A 101 -11.59 -13.36 4.97
CA LEU A 101 -12.73 -14.21 5.32
C LEU A 101 -13.67 -14.45 4.13
N TYR A 102 -13.79 -13.49 3.22
CA TYR A 102 -14.63 -13.59 2.03
C TYR A 102 -13.96 -14.37 0.87
N LEU A 103 -12.63 -14.51 0.88
CA LEU A 103 -11.85 -15.08 -0.21
C LEU A 103 -12.31 -16.47 -0.70
N PRO A 104 -12.75 -17.41 0.19
CA PRO A 104 -13.27 -18.71 -0.24
C PRO A 104 -14.59 -18.65 -1.01
N TYR A 105 -15.39 -17.60 -0.78
CA TYR A 105 -16.77 -17.45 -1.27
C TYR A 105 -16.88 -16.52 -2.47
N LYS A 106 -15.81 -15.81 -2.79
CA LYS A 106 -15.74 -14.90 -3.94
C LYS A 106 -15.82 -15.70 -5.24
N GLN A 107 -16.70 -15.29 -6.15
CA GLN A 107 -16.78 -15.88 -7.50
C GLN A 107 -15.45 -15.71 -8.23
N LYS A 108 -14.89 -16.82 -8.74
CA LYS A 108 -13.57 -16.87 -9.37
C LYS A 108 -13.68 -17.28 -10.83
N ARG A 109 -12.70 -16.84 -11.62
CA ARG A 109 -12.42 -17.42 -12.94
C ARG A 109 -12.05 -18.89 -12.75
N ARG A 110 -12.41 -19.74 -13.72
CA ARG A 110 -12.14 -21.19 -13.75
C ARG A 110 -10.66 -21.49 -13.47
N THR A 111 -10.31 -21.78 -12.22
CA THR A 111 -8.93 -22.07 -11.77
C THR A 111 -8.56 -23.53 -12.02
N LYS A 112 -7.27 -23.87 -12.02
CA LYS A 112 -6.85 -25.28 -12.09
C LYS A 112 -7.43 -26.13 -10.94
N GLY A 113 -7.55 -25.54 -9.75
CA GLY A 113 -8.20 -26.18 -8.61
C GLY A 113 -9.70 -26.42 -8.86
N GLN A 114 -10.42 -25.43 -9.40
CA GLN A 114 -11.83 -25.59 -9.78
C GLN A 114 -12.03 -26.64 -10.88
N ILE A 115 -11.18 -26.65 -11.90
CA ILE A 115 -11.21 -27.66 -12.98
C ILE A 115 -11.02 -29.07 -12.39
N ALA A 116 -10.11 -29.23 -11.43
CA ALA A 116 -9.91 -30.49 -10.73
C ALA A 116 -11.10 -30.88 -9.83
N ARG A 117 -11.77 -29.91 -9.16
CA ARG A 117 -13.01 -30.16 -8.42
C ARG A 117 -14.16 -30.61 -9.33
N GLU A 118 -14.36 -29.91 -10.46
CA GLU A 118 -15.34 -30.27 -11.50
C GLU A 118 -15.05 -31.66 -12.09
N ALA A 119 -13.78 -32.04 -12.18
CA ALA A 119 -13.37 -33.37 -12.61
C ALA A 119 -13.61 -34.48 -11.57
N GLY A 120 -14.05 -34.13 -10.36
CA GLY A 120 -14.35 -35.09 -9.28
C GLY A 120 -13.13 -35.51 -8.45
N ILE A 121 -12.04 -34.74 -8.48
CA ILE A 121 -10.77 -35.09 -7.80
C ILE A 121 -10.76 -34.62 -6.33
N GLU A 122 -11.73 -33.81 -5.90
CA GLU A 122 -11.80 -33.29 -4.52
C GLU A 122 -11.83 -34.38 -3.43
N PRO A 123 -12.62 -35.48 -3.56
CA PRO A 123 -12.60 -36.56 -2.57
C PRO A 123 -11.24 -37.24 -2.42
N LEU A 124 -10.46 -37.33 -3.52
CA LEU A 124 -9.11 -37.86 -3.48
C LEU A 124 -8.16 -36.94 -2.69
N ALA A 125 -8.26 -35.63 -2.91
CA ALA A 125 -7.47 -34.65 -2.17
C ALA A 125 -7.77 -34.71 -0.66
N ASP A 126 -9.04 -34.87 -0.29
CA ASP A 126 -9.48 -35.02 1.10
C ASP A 126 -8.98 -36.31 1.72
N ALA A 127 -9.09 -37.44 1.01
CA ALA A 127 -8.62 -38.74 1.49
C ALA A 127 -7.10 -38.77 1.71
N LEU A 128 -6.31 -38.24 0.77
CA LEU A 128 -4.85 -38.21 0.86
C LEU A 128 -4.35 -37.28 1.98
N PHE A 129 -5.06 -36.18 2.25
CA PHE A 129 -4.73 -35.29 3.36
C PHE A 129 -5.13 -35.88 4.72
N ALA A 130 -6.34 -36.47 4.82
CA ALA A 130 -6.83 -37.07 6.06
C ALA A 130 -6.06 -38.32 6.48
N ASN A 131 -5.64 -39.15 5.51
CA ASN A 131 -4.85 -40.35 5.78
C ASN A 131 -3.55 -40.38 4.95
N PRO A 132 -2.45 -39.85 5.50
CA PRO A 132 -1.17 -39.84 4.79
C PRO A 132 -0.52 -41.22 4.56
N LEU A 133 -1.12 -42.31 5.09
CA LEU A 133 -0.67 -43.69 4.84
C LEU A 133 -1.10 -44.21 3.46
N LEU A 134 -2.07 -43.59 2.82
CA LEU A 134 -2.53 -43.97 1.49
C LEU A 134 -1.45 -43.74 0.44
N VAL A 135 -1.36 -44.65 -0.53
CA VAL A 135 -0.40 -44.53 -1.65
C VAL A 135 -1.03 -43.66 -2.74
N PRO A 136 -0.51 -42.44 -3.00
CA PRO A 136 -1.16 -41.51 -3.94
C PRO A 136 -1.34 -42.08 -5.34
N ALA A 137 -0.38 -42.85 -5.83
CA ALA A 137 -0.44 -43.49 -7.14
C ALA A 137 -1.53 -44.57 -7.24
N GLY A 138 -1.81 -45.28 -6.16
CA GLY A 138 -2.85 -46.32 -6.13
C GLY A 138 -4.26 -45.70 -6.09
N GLU A 139 -4.46 -44.72 -5.21
CA GLU A 139 -5.75 -44.05 -5.06
C GLU A 139 -6.08 -43.17 -6.27
N ALA A 140 -5.09 -42.49 -6.86
CA ALA A 140 -5.30 -41.63 -8.02
C ALA A 140 -5.67 -42.40 -9.30
N ALA A 141 -5.38 -43.70 -9.39
CA ALA A 141 -5.71 -44.53 -10.55
C ALA A 141 -7.23 -44.60 -10.80
N ALA A 142 -8.04 -44.58 -9.73
CA ALA A 142 -9.50 -44.58 -9.82
C ALA A 142 -10.10 -43.28 -10.41
N TYR A 143 -9.30 -42.21 -10.45
CA TYR A 143 -9.71 -40.88 -10.90
C TYR A 143 -9.12 -40.50 -12.26
N VAL A 144 -8.37 -41.40 -12.91
CA VAL A 144 -7.84 -41.18 -14.26
C VAL A 144 -8.96 -41.29 -15.28
N LYS A 145 -9.10 -40.28 -16.15
CA LYS A 145 -10.12 -40.25 -17.20
C LYS A 145 -9.61 -40.85 -18.51
N ILE A 146 -10.50 -41.46 -19.29
CA ILE A 146 -10.15 -42.12 -20.56
C ILE A 146 -9.86 -41.10 -21.65
N GLU A 147 -10.60 -39.98 -21.68
CA GLU A 147 -10.44 -38.89 -22.63
C GLU A 147 -10.38 -37.54 -21.89
N LYS A 148 -9.90 -36.52 -22.60
CA LYS A 148 -9.98 -35.13 -22.13
C LYS A 148 -11.45 -34.75 -22.00
N ASN A 149 -11.78 -33.92 -21.01
CA ASN A 149 -13.14 -33.40 -20.89
C ASN A 149 -13.49 -32.58 -22.16
N GLU A 150 -14.77 -32.37 -22.44
CA GLU A 150 -15.28 -31.61 -23.60
C GLU A 150 -14.68 -30.19 -23.74
N GLN A 151 -14.09 -29.67 -22.67
CA GLN A 151 -13.48 -28.35 -22.55
C GLN A 151 -11.94 -28.37 -22.74
N GLY A 152 -11.34 -29.52 -23.06
CA GLY A 152 -9.91 -29.69 -23.33
C GLY A 152 -9.02 -29.97 -22.12
N ASP A 153 -9.61 -30.12 -20.93
CA ASP A 153 -8.88 -30.38 -19.68
C ASP A 153 -8.35 -31.82 -19.62
N ASP A 154 -7.06 -31.97 -19.30
CA ASP A 154 -6.33 -33.24 -19.36
C ASP A 154 -6.14 -33.85 -17.97
N PHE A 155 -6.91 -34.90 -17.69
CA PHE A 155 -6.72 -35.81 -16.53
C PHE A 155 -6.54 -37.26 -17.00
N THR A 156 -5.95 -37.43 -18.19
CA THR A 156 -5.75 -38.75 -18.81
C THR A 156 -4.55 -39.52 -18.24
N THR A 157 -3.74 -38.85 -17.42
CA THR A 157 -2.56 -39.42 -16.80
C THR A 157 -2.62 -39.33 -15.28
N LEU A 158 -2.00 -40.30 -14.61
CA LEU A 158 -1.86 -40.33 -13.16
C LEU A 158 -1.24 -39.03 -12.61
N GLN A 159 -0.20 -38.53 -13.29
CA GLN A 159 0.49 -37.30 -12.89
C GLN A 159 -0.43 -36.08 -12.94
N ALA A 160 -1.29 -35.97 -13.95
CA ALA A 160 -2.25 -34.88 -14.07
C ALA A 160 -3.30 -34.90 -12.94
N VAL A 161 -3.75 -36.08 -12.52
CA VAL A 161 -4.65 -36.22 -11.36
C VAL A 161 -3.95 -35.76 -10.08
N LEU A 162 -2.70 -36.17 -9.85
CA LEU A 162 -1.90 -35.75 -8.69
C LEU A 162 -1.60 -34.24 -8.70
N ASP A 163 -1.37 -33.65 -9.87
CA ASP A 163 -1.24 -32.20 -10.02
C ASP A 163 -2.57 -31.48 -9.73
N GLY A 164 -3.70 -32.08 -10.09
CA GLY A 164 -5.04 -31.63 -9.71
C GLY A 164 -5.23 -31.64 -8.18
N VAL A 165 -4.83 -32.71 -7.49
CA VAL A 165 -4.82 -32.78 -6.03
C VAL A 165 -3.98 -31.65 -5.42
N ARG A 166 -2.78 -31.42 -5.97
CA ARG A 166 -1.89 -30.33 -5.54
C ARG A 166 -2.56 -28.97 -5.69
N ASP A 167 -3.19 -28.72 -6.82
CA ASP A 167 -3.84 -27.44 -7.09
C ASP A 167 -5.09 -27.24 -6.21
N ILE A 168 -5.86 -28.28 -5.91
CA ILE A 168 -6.99 -28.23 -4.95
C ILE A 168 -6.51 -27.89 -3.54
N LEU A 169 -5.55 -28.65 -3.01
CA LEU A 169 -5.06 -28.47 -1.64
C LEU A 169 -4.36 -27.12 -1.46
N SER A 170 -3.50 -26.74 -2.42
CA SER A 170 -2.80 -25.45 -2.36
C SER A 170 -3.73 -24.25 -2.42
N GLU A 171 -4.81 -24.32 -3.22
CA GLU A 171 -5.82 -23.27 -3.28
C GLU A 171 -6.62 -23.21 -1.98
N ARG A 172 -7.03 -24.36 -1.43
CA ARG A 172 -7.73 -24.43 -0.15
C ARG A 172 -6.93 -23.79 0.99
N TRP A 173 -5.64 -24.09 1.09
CA TRP A 173 -4.79 -23.54 2.14
C TRP A 173 -4.46 -22.06 1.91
N ALA A 174 -4.31 -21.63 0.65
CA ALA A 174 -4.10 -20.22 0.34
C ALA A 174 -5.32 -19.34 0.67
N GLU A 175 -6.48 -19.94 0.87
CA GLU A 175 -7.75 -19.27 1.18
C GLU A 175 -8.15 -19.40 2.65
N ASP A 176 -7.34 -20.07 3.47
CA ASP A 176 -7.53 -20.11 4.92
C ASP A 176 -7.15 -18.75 5.52
N ALA A 177 -8.16 -18.00 5.96
CA ALA A 177 -7.99 -16.67 6.53
C ALA A 177 -7.02 -16.65 7.73
N ASN A 178 -7.04 -17.69 8.59
CA ASN A 178 -6.17 -17.75 9.76
C ASN A 178 -4.71 -17.94 9.33
N LEU A 179 -4.47 -18.82 8.35
CA LEU A 179 -3.14 -19.05 7.80
C LEU A 179 -2.59 -17.79 7.12
N VAL A 180 -3.42 -17.13 6.30
CA VAL A 180 -3.06 -15.88 5.61
C VAL A 180 -2.71 -14.78 6.61
N GLN A 181 -3.54 -14.56 7.63
CA GLN A 181 -3.29 -13.56 8.68
C GLN A 181 -2.01 -13.86 9.46
N MET A 182 -1.79 -15.12 9.86
CA MET A 182 -0.58 -15.53 10.58
C MET A 182 0.68 -15.26 9.74
N LEU A 183 0.68 -15.68 8.47
CA LEU A 183 1.82 -15.47 7.58
C LEU A 183 2.04 -13.99 7.27
N ARG A 184 0.97 -13.21 7.04
CA ARG A 184 1.06 -11.76 6.83
C ARG A 184 1.68 -11.06 8.04
N GLY A 185 1.23 -11.41 9.26
CA GLY A 185 1.76 -10.86 10.50
C GLY A 185 3.24 -11.18 10.71
N TRP A 186 3.62 -12.43 10.44
CA TRP A 186 5.02 -12.87 10.49
C TRP A 186 5.91 -12.14 9.49
N LEU A 187 5.50 -12.08 8.21
CA LEU A 187 6.24 -11.38 7.16
C LEU A 187 6.32 -9.88 7.41
N TRP A 188 5.29 -9.27 8.01
CA TRP A 188 5.36 -7.87 8.41
C TRP A 188 6.36 -7.65 9.55
N ALA A 189 6.47 -8.59 10.49
CA ALA A 189 7.36 -8.47 11.63
C ALA A 189 8.83 -8.70 11.26
N GLU A 190 9.10 -9.69 10.40
CA GLU A 190 10.46 -10.21 10.16
C GLU A 190 10.91 -10.11 8.69
N GLY A 191 10.01 -9.85 7.74
CA GLY A 191 10.34 -9.83 6.32
C GLY A 191 11.29 -8.69 5.94
N LEU A 192 12.18 -8.97 4.98
CA LEU A 192 13.14 -8.02 4.48
C LEU A 192 12.64 -7.41 3.17
N PHE A 193 12.43 -6.09 3.17
CA PHE A 193 12.13 -5.34 1.98
C PHE A 193 13.43 -5.08 1.23
N THR A 194 13.55 -5.67 0.04
CA THR A 194 14.77 -5.60 -0.77
C THR A 194 14.51 -4.93 -2.10
N SER A 195 15.52 -4.22 -2.61
CA SER A 195 15.48 -3.61 -3.94
C SER A 195 16.79 -3.86 -4.69
N LYS A 196 16.65 -4.17 -5.99
CA LYS A 196 17.77 -4.41 -6.91
C LYS A 196 17.55 -3.70 -8.23
N LEU A 197 18.62 -3.35 -8.93
CA LEU A 197 18.51 -2.87 -10.31
C LEU A 197 17.96 -3.98 -11.22
N VAL A 198 17.02 -3.61 -12.09
CA VAL A 198 16.52 -4.51 -13.13
C VAL A 198 17.65 -4.87 -14.09
N THR A 199 17.78 -6.16 -14.42
CA THR A 199 18.80 -6.66 -15.36
C THR A 199 18.67 -5.99 -16.72
N GLY A 200 19.76 -5.40 -17.22
CA GLY A 200 19.80 -4.75 -18.53
C GLY A 200 19.61 -3.22 -18.53
N LYS A 201 19.50 -2.59 -17.36
CA LYS A 201 19.51 -1.12 -17.23
C LYS A 201 20.93 -0.62 -16.92
N ASP A 202 21.31 0.53 -17.50
CA ASP A 202 22.61 1.18 -17.22
C ASP A 202 22.54 1.99 -15.92
N GLU A 203 23.38 1.66 -14.95
CA GLU A 203 23.51 2.35 -13.65
C GLU A 203 23.93 3.82 -13.76
N ASN A 204 24.53 4.20 -14.89
CA ASN A 204 25.06 5.54 -15.13
C ASN A 204 24.12 6.45 -15.91
N ALA A 205 23.00 5.94 -16.41
CA ALA A 205 21.99 6.78 -17.04
C ALA A 205 21.46 7.81 -16.01
N PRO A 206 21.30 9.10 -16.38
CA PRO A 206 20.93 10.16 -15.43
C PRO A 206 19.63 9.88 -14.65
N ASP A 207 18.68 9.18 -15.28
CA ASP A 207 17.41 8.82 -14.64
C ASP A 207 17.52 7.63 -13.69
N ASN A 208 18.43 6.68 -13.98
CA ASN A 208 18.70 5.53 -13.11
C ASN A 208 19.59 5.95 -11.93
N ALA A 209 20.55 6.83 -12.17
CA ALA A 209 21.50 7.32 -11.17
C ALA A 209 20.81 7.94 -9.94
N LYS A 210 19.59 8.48 -10.11
CA LYS A 210 18.74 9.00 -9.02
C LYS A 210 18.36 7.95 -7.98
N PHE A 211 18.41 6.67 -8.36
CA PHE A 211 18.03 5.53 -7.51
C PHE A 211 19.23 4.69 -7.08
N ARG A 212 20.47 5.18 -7.23
CA ARG A 212 21.71 4.46 -6.91
C ARG A 212 21.73 3.88 -5.50
N ASP A 213 21.24 4.64 -4.53
CA ASP A 213 21.16 4.20 -3.12
C ASP A 213 20.27 2.97 -2.92
N TYR A 214 19.45 2.62 -3.92
CA TYR A 214 18.49 1.52 -3.88
C TYR A 214 18.82 0.36 -4.83
N PHE A 215 19.99 0.37 -5.50
CA PHE A 215 20.40 -0.74 -6.38
C PHE A 215 20.79 -2.02 -5.63
N ALA A 216 21.19 -1.89 -4.37
CA ALA A 216 21.48 -2.99 -3.46
C ALA A 216 21.02 -2.60 -2.05
N TYR A 217 19.70 -2.59 -1.87
CA TYR A 217 19.08 -2.16 -0.61
C TYR A 217 18.30 -3.30 0.03
N ASP A 218 18.47 -3.46 1.33
CA ASP A 218 17.65 -4.32 2.17
C ASP A 218 17.40 -3.65 3.53
N GLU A 219 16.17 -3.77 4.03
CA GLU A 219 15.80 -3.29 5.36
C GLU A 219 14.55 -4.05 5.86
N PRO A 220 14.38 -4.29 7.17
CA PRO A 220 13.15 -4.90 7.69
C PRO A 220 11.92 -4.08 7.29
N ILE A 221 10.92 -4.72 6.67
CA ILE A 221 9.78 -4.03 6.02
C ILE A 221 9.06 -3.07 6.97
N ARG A 222 8.92 -3.44 8.24
CA ARG A 222 8.26 -2.62 9.28
C ARG A 222 9.03 -1.35 9.66
N ARG A 223 10.33 -1.29 9.40
CA ARG A 223 11.21 -0.18 9.79
C ARG A 223 11.53 0.78 8.64
N VAL A 224 11.14 0.43 7.41
CA VAL A 224 11.41 1.24 6.22
C VAL A 224 10.80 2.64 6.38
N PRO A 225 11.61 3.72 6.34
CA PRO A 225 11.11 5.08 6.39
C PRO A 225 10.25 5.44 5.17
N SER A 226 9.27 6.32 5.35
CA SER A 226 8.34 6.77 4.29
C SER A 226 9.04 7.20 2.99
N HIS A 227 10.05 8.07 3.07
CA HIS A 227 10.75 8.58 1.89
C HIS A 227 11.50 7.48 1.10
N ARG A 228 12.05 6.47 1.79
CA ARG A 228 12.75 5.33 1.14
C ARG A 228 11.76 4.40 0.47
N ALA A 229 10.67 4.05 1.16
CA ALA A 229 9.59 3.24 0.59
C ALA A 229 9.06 3.87 -0.71
N LEU A 230 8.74 5.17 -0.68
CA LEU A 230 8.24 5.89 -1.86
C LEU A 230 9.28 5.97 -2.99
N ALA A 231 10.57 6.14 -2.66
CA ALA A 231 11.64 6.14 -3.67
C ALA A 231 11.76 4.77 -4.36
N VAL A 232 11.75 3.68 -3.60
CA VAL A 232 11.79 2.32 -4.16
C VAL A 232 10.54 2.02 -5.00
N PHE A 233 9.35 2.34 -4.51
CA PHE A 233 8.11 2.15 -5.29
C PHE A 233 8.09 3.00 -6.57
N ARG A 234 8.63 4.21 -6.54
CA ARG A 234 8.80 5.04 -7.73
C ARG A 234 9.77 4.40 -8.72
N GLY A 235 10.93 3.92 -8.26
CA GLY A 235 11.90 3.23 -9.11
C GLY A 235 11.34 1.94 -9.71
N ARG A 236 10.51 1.22 -8.96
CA ARG A 236 9.76 0.06 -9.45
C ARG A 236 8.73 0.43 -10.51
N GLY A 237 7.96 1.49 -10.30
CA GLY A 237 6.98 1.97 -11.28
C GLY A 237 7.60 2.47 -12.59
N LEU A 238 8.87 2.88 -12.56
CA LEU A 238 9.66 3.26 -13.74
C LEU A 238 10.44 2.08 -14.35
N GLU A 239 10.24 0.86 -13.84
CA GLU A 239 10.95 -0.37 -14.29
C GLU A 239 12.49 -0.27 -14.17
N ILE A 240 12.98 0.54 -13.23
CA ILE A 240 14.41 0.70 -12.93
C ILE A 240 14.81 -0.26 -11.81
N LEU A 241 13.95 -0.39 -10.80
CA LEU A 241 14.16 -1.24 -9.63
C LEU A 241 13.20 -2.42 -9.63
N ASP A 242 13.69 -3.58 -9.23
CA ASP A 242 12.88 -4.72 -8.80
C ASP A 242 12.82 -4.71 -7.27
N ALA A 243 11.62 -4.74 -6.70
CA ALA A 243 11.41 -4.74 -5.25
C ALA A 243 10.77 -6.06 -4.85
N LYS A 244 11.36 -6.74 -3.86
CA LYS A 244 10.94 -8.07 -3.40
C LYS A 244 10.92 -8.14 -1.88
N LEU A 245 9.99 -8.92 -1.35
CA LEU A 245 9.94 -9.29 0.05
C LEU A 245 10.66 -10.63 0.21
N LEU A 246 11.89 -10.58 0.73
CA LEU A 246 12.60 -11.80 1.07
C LEU A 246 12.10 -12.34 2.41
N LEU A 247 12.06 -13.66 2.48
CA LEU A 247 11.85 -14.34 3.75
C LEU A 247 12.98 -13.96 4.71
N PRO A 248 12.67 -13.82 6.01
CA PRO A 248 13.71 -13.85 7.01
C PRO A 248 14.36 -15.23 6.92
N GLU A 249 15.55 -15.32 6.35
CA GLU A 249 16.33 -16.54 6.48
C GLU A 249 16.75 -16.65 7.95
N PRO A 250 16.63 -17.83 8.58
CA PRO A 250 17.33 -18.02 9.82
C PRO A 250 18.82 -17.82 9.50
N LEU A 251 19.49 -16.96 10.28
CA LEU A 251 20.95 -16.95 10.35
C LEU A 251 21.35 -18.38 10.73
N LEU A 252 21.65 -19.21 9.73
CA LEU A 252 22.27 -20.49 9.96
C LEU A 252 23.57 -20.17 10.67
N ALA A 253 23.65 -20.57 11.94
CA ALA A 253 24.91 -20.52 12.66
C ALA A 253 25.98 -21.19 11.76
N PRO A 254 27.19 -20.63 11.65
CA PRO A 254 28.22 -21.11 10.73
C PRO A 254 28.56 -22.61 10.89
N ASP A 255 28.13 -23.24 11.99
CA ASP A 255 28.39 -24.64 12.34
C ASP A 255 27.15 -25.56 12.31
N ALA A 256 26.02 -25.15 11.72
CA ALA A 256 24.87 -26.04 11.60
C ALA A 256 25.16 -27.15 10.57
N PRO A 257 25.09 -28.46 10.94
CA PRO A 257 25.35 -29.54 10.01
C PRO A 257 24.40 -29.43 8.82
N ILE A 258 24.95 -29.40 7.61
CA ILE A 258 24.21 -29.47 6.35
C ILE A 258 23.49 -30.82 6.30
N THR A 259 22.30 -30.89 6.88
CA THR A 259 21.43 -32.05 6.75
C THR A 259 21.08 -32.19 5.28
N LYS A 260 21.46 -33.30 4.65
CA LYS A 260 21.16 -33.69 3.26
C LYS A 260 19.65 -34.00 3.05
N GLY A 261 18.77 -33.13 3.54
CA GLY A 261 17.34 -33.11 3.22
C GLY A 261 17.03 -31.86 2.38
N PRO A 262 15.94 -31.83 1.60
CA PRO A 262 15.60 -30.63 0.86
C PRO A 262 15.27 -29.53 1.87
N VAL A 263 15.89 -28.37 1.73
CA VAL A 263 15.74 -27.22 2.63
C VAL A 263 14.26 -26.81 2.63
N VAL A 264 13.56 -27.06 3.73
CA VAL A 264 12.18 -26.58 3.93
C VAL A 264 12.27 -25.11 4.30
N SER A 265 11.61 -24.23 3.54
CA SER A 265 11.55 -22.82 3.91
C SER A 265 10.77 -22.64 5.22
N LEU A 266 11.11 -21.64 6.05
CA LEU A 266 10.37 -21.36 7.29
C LEU A 266 8.87 -21.17 7.04
N ALA A 267 8.51 -20.63 5.88
CA ALA A 267 7.12 -20.45 5.46
C ALA A 267 6.40 -21.79 5.26
N GLU A 268 7.03 -22.75 4.57
CA GLU A 268 6.50 -24.12 4.43
C GLU A 268 6.34 -24.80 5.79
N GLY A 269 7.29 -24.59 6.71
CA GLY A 269 7.20 -25.10 8.08
C GLY A 269 6.02 -24.51 8.86
N LYS A 270 5.78 -23.20 8.76
CA LYS A 270 4.61 -22.54 9.39
C LYS A 270 3.29 -23.04 8.81
N ILE A 271 3.22 -23.24 7.49
CA ILE A 271 2.04 -23.82 6.83
C ILE A 271 1.81 -25.25 7.34
N ALA A 272 2.85 -26.09 7.36
CA ALA A 272 2.76 -27.46 7.84
C ALA A 272 2.25 -27.55 9.30
N LEU A 273 2.77 -26.69 10.18
CA LEU A 273 2.34 -26.60 11.58
C LEU A 273 0.85 -26.20 11.70
N HIS A 274 0.41 -25.20 10.94
CA HIS A 274 -0.99 -24.78 10.91
C HIS A 274 -1.92 -25.90 10.43
N LEU A 275 -1.47 -26.68 9.44
CA LEU A 275 -2.21 -27.82 8.91
C LEU A 275 -2.16 -29.06 9.81
N GLY A 276 -1.38 -29.06 10.90
CA GLY A 276 -1.17 -30.24 11.74
C GLY A 276 -0.41 -31.37 11.03
N TRP A 277 0.29 -31.08 9.94
CA TRP A 277 1.00 -32.05 9.13
C TRP A 277 2.52 -31.99 9.39
N SER A 278 3.17 -33.15 9.36
CA SER A 278 4.63 -33.30 9.42
C SER A 278 5.06 -34.43 8.49
N HIS A 279 6.21 -34.29 7.83
CA HIS A 279 6.75 -35.36 6.97
C HIS A 279 7.33 -36.47 7.86
N LYS A 280 6.67 -37.62 7.90
CA LYS A 280 7.08 -38.82 8.67
C LYS A 280 7.46 -39.97 7.75
N ALA A 281 7.85 -39.67 6.50
CA ALA A 281 8.13 -40.64 5.44
C ALA A 281 6.96 -41.59 5.13
N ARG A 282 5.72 -41.11 5.26
CA ARG A 282 4.52 -41.87 4.86
C ARG A 282 4.29 -41.75 3.35
N PRO A 283 3.59 -42.70 2.70
CA PRO A 283 3.44 -42.73 1.24
C PRO A 283 2.88 -41.45 0.60
N ALA A 284 1.98 -40.72 1.27
CA ALA A 284 1.45 -39.47 0.75
C ALA A 284 2.27 -38.22 1.12
N ASP A 285 3.23 -38.33 2.05
CA ASP A 285 3.93 -37.16 2.60
C ASP A 285 4.72 -36.39 1.55
N ASP A 286 5.28 -37.08 0.54
CA ASP A 286 5.99 -36.40 -0.56
C ASP A 286 5.06 -35.58 -1.46
N LEU A 287 3.85 -36.06 -1.69
CA LEU A 287 2.83 -35.29 -2.41
C LEU A 287 2.36 -34.10 -1.56
N LEU A 288 2.04 -34.33 -0.28
CA LEU A 288 1.59 -33.27 0.63
C LEU A 288 2.65 -32.18 0.79
N ARG A 289 3.93 -32.56 0.90
CA ARG A 289 5.05 -31.61 0.89
C ARG A 289 5.07 -30.76 -0.37
N LYS A 290 4.90 -31.37 -1.55
CA LYS A 290 4.81 -30.63 -2.83
C LYS A 290 3.61 -29.66 -2.82
N CYS A 291 2.48 -30.07 -2.26
CA CYS A 291 1.31 -29.21 -2.11
C CYS A 291 1.63 -28.00 -1.23
N VAL A 292 2.32 -28.20 -0.10
CA VAL A 292 2.66 -27.12 0.85
C VAL A 292 3.63 -26.13 0.20
N ALA A 293 4.67 -26.64 -0.47
CA ALA A 293 5.60 -25.82 -1.22
C ALA A 293 4.90 -25.02 -2.35
N TRP A 294 3.93 -25.64 -3.02
CA TRP A 294 3.15 -24.98 -4.07
C TRP A 294 2.22 -23.89 -3.52
N ALA A 295 1.53 -24.17 -2.40
CA ALA A 295 0.70 -23.20 -1.69
C ALA A 295 1.51 -21.95 -1.31
N TRP A 296 2.74 -22.15 -0.81
CA TRP A 296 3.64 -21.04 -0.52
C TRP A 296 4.10 -20.30 -1.79
N ARG A 297 4.80 -21.00 -2.69
CA ARG A 297 5.55 -20.37 -3.78
C ARG A 297 4.67 -19.79 -4.88
N VAL A 298 3.50 -20.36 -5.12
CA VAL A 298 2.64 -20.00 -6.25
C VAL A 298 1.44 -19.15 -5.82
N LYS A 299 0.95 -19.33 -4.59
CA LYS A 299 -0.27 -18.64 -4.12
C LYS A 299 0.03 -17.60 -3.03
N LEU A 300 0.57 -18.02 -1.90
CA LEU A 300 0.69 -17.19 -0.69
C LEU A 300 1.79 -16.14 -0.78
N SER A 301 3.00 -16.49 -1.20
CA SER A 301 4.15 -15.56 -1.22
C SER A 301 3.89 -14.30 -2.05
N LEU A 302 3.40 -14.46 -3.28
CA LEU A 302 3.09 -13.35 -4.18
C LEU A 302 1.93 -12.48 -3.70
N SER A 303 0.87 -13.11 -3.15
CA SER A 303 -0.29 -12.37 -2.64
C SER A 303 0.07 -11.58 -1.39
N LEU A 304 0.78 -12.22 -0.44
CA LEU A 304 1.23 -11.58 0.79
C LEU A 304 2.26 -10.47 0.52
N GLU A 305 3.19 -10.65 -0.42
CA GLU A 305 4.12 -9.59 -0.83
C GLU A 305 3.35 -8.36 -1.32
N ARG A 306 2.37 -8.56 -2.21
CA ARG A 306 1.55 -7.46 -2.74
C ARG A 306 0.75 -6.75 -1.63
N ASP A 307 0.15 -7.51 -0.72
CA ASP A 307 -0.62 -6.96 0.39
C ASP A 307 0.28 -6.11 1.30
N LEU A 308 1.46 -6.61 1.65
CA LEU A 308 2.41 -5.93 2.53
C LEU A 308 3.04 -4.70 1.86
N PHE A 309 3.28 -4.75 0.55
CA PHE A 309 3.74 -3.58 -0.20
C PHE A 309 2.67 -2.51 -0.31
N THR A 310 1.42 -2.89 -0.53
CA THR A 310 0.29 -1.95 -0.49
C THR A 310 0.22 -1.28 0.86
N LYS A 311 0.30 -2.06 1.95
CA LYS A 311 0.32 -1.53 3.32
C LYS A 311 1.49 -0.56 3.55
N LEU A 312 2.72 -0.97 3.21
CA LEU A 312 3.90 -0.12 3.36
C LEU A 312 3.75 1.19 2.57
N ARG A 313 3.22 1.10 1.35
CA ARG A 313 2.99 2.26 0.49
C ARG A 313 1.95 3.20 1.10
N GLU A 314 0.80 2.70 1.53
CA GLU A 314 -0.25 3.51 2.16
C GLU A 314 0.27 4.22 3.41
N ASP A 315 1.02 3.51 4.26
CA ASP A 315 1.61 4.09 5.47
C ASP A 315 2.68 5.14 5.13
N ALA A 316 3.50 4.91 4.10
CA ALA A 316 4.47 5.88 3.62
C ALA A 316 3.80 7.13 3.02
N GLU A 317 2.75 6.95 2.21
CA GLU A 317 1.98 8.04 1.59
C GLU A 317 1.29 8.91 2.65
N LYS A 318 0.68 8.30 3.69
CA LYS A 318 0.08 9.05 4.80
C LYS A 318 1.08 10.02 5.46
N VAL A 319 2.31 9.55 5.71
CA VAL A 319 3.36 10.39 6.31
C VAL A 319 3.76 11.51 5.37
N ALA A 320 3.98 11.23 4.08
CA ALA A 320 4.37 12.24 3.11
C ALA A 320 3.28 13.30 2.90
N ILE A 321 2.01 12.87 2.77
CA ILE A 321 0.85 13.76 2.64
C ILE A 321 0.72 14.66 3.86
N LYS A 322 0.95 14.14 5.08
CA LYS A 322 0.94 14.95 6.30
C LYS A 322 1.97 16.06 6.24
N VAL A 323 3.21 15.76 5.85
CA VAL A 323 4.27 16.79 5.69
C VAL A 323 3.87 17.83 4.64
N PHE A 324 3.28 17.42 3.52
CA PHE A 324 2.79 18.37 2.51
C PHE A 324 1.64 19.24 3.03
N ALA A 325 0.72 18.67 3.82
CA ALA A 325 -0.38 19.40 4.42
C ALA A 325 0.13 20.44 5.44
N ASP A 326 1.11 20.07 6.28
CA ASP A 326 1.73 20.96 7.24
C ASP A 326 2.48 22.10 6.53
N ASN A 327 3.29 21.78 5.51
CA ASN A 327 3.99 22.79 4.70
C ASN A 327 3.01 23.76 4.00
N LEU A 328 1.92 23.23 3.43
CA LEU A 328 0.90 24.07 2.78
C LEU A 328 0.18 24.96 3.80
N ARG A 329 -0.13 24.43 4.99
CA ARG A 329 -0.74 25.21 6.07
C ARG A 329 0.16 26.37 6.46
N ASP A 330 1.45 26.14 6.63
CA ASP A 330 2.41 27.19 7.00
C ASP A 330 2.50 28.27 5.92
N LEU A 331 2.46 27.88 4.63
CA LEU A 331 2.42 28.82 3.51
C LEU A 331 1.13 29.65 3.48
N LEU A 332 -0.02 29.03 3.72
CA LEU A 332 -1.32 29.72 3.73
C LEU A 332 -1.50 30.67 4.92
N LEU A 333 -0.83 30.39 6.04
CA LEU A 333 -0.90 31.17 7.28
C LEU A 333 0.32 32.09 7.46
N ALA A 334 1.20 32.16 6.47
CA ALA A 334 2.33 33.10 6.49
C ALA A 334 1.82 34.53 6.67
N ALA A 335 2.52 35.30 7.50
CA ALA A 335 2.13 36.67 7.80
C ALA A 335 2.04 37.50 6.51
N PRO A 336 0.88 38.12 6.20
CA PRO A 336 0.76 38.94 5.01
C PRO A 336 1.61 40.21 5.17
N ALA A 337 2.38 40.56 4.14
CA ALA A 337 3.18 41.78 4.13
C ALA A 337 2.33 43.08 4.12
N GLY A 338 1.02 42.95 3.85
CA GLY A 338 0.05 44.03 3.85
C GLY A 338 -0.03 44.78 2.51
N PRO A 339 -0.83 45.86 2.45
CA PRO A 339 -1.06 46.63 1.25
C PRO A 339 0.13 47.54 0.94
N ARG A 340 1.13 47.01 0.23
CA ARG A 340 2.36 47.70 -0.18
C ARG A 340 2.61 47.50 -1.67
N VAL A 341 3.34 48.41 -2.30
CA VAL A 341 3.77 48.22 -3.70
C VAL A 341 4.89 47.18 -3.71
N VAL A 342 4.71 46.10 -4.47
CA VAL A 342 5.63 44.96 -4.49
C VAL A 342 6.16 44.72 -5.90
N MET A 343 7.47 44.53 -6.02
CA MET A 343 8.09 43.97 -7.22
C MET A 343 8.32 42.48 -7.03
N GLY A 344 7.62 41.66 -7.79
CA GLY A 344 7.85 40.22 -7.89
C GLY A 344 8.95 39.90 -8.90
N LEU A 345 9.95 39.14 -8.46
CA LEU A 345 11.01 38.56 -9.27
C LEU A 345 10.82 37.05 -9.30
N ASP A 346 10.55 36.50 -10.48
CA ASP A 346 10.54 35.05 -10.73
C ASP A 346 11.86 34.65 -11.40
N PRO A 347 12.82 34.08 -10.64
CA PRO A 347 14.16 33.78 -11.11
C PRO A 347 14.19 32.87 -12.34
N GLY A 348 15.25 33.03 -13.13
CA GLY A 348 15.50 32.18 -14.28
C GLY A 348 16.87 32.47 -14.88
N ILE A 349 17.48 31.42 -15.43
CA ILE A 349 18.78 31.50 -16.10
C ILE A 349 18.54 31.84 -17.58
N ARG A 350 18.37 30.82 -18.42
CA ARG A 350 18.25 30.96 -19.88
C ARG A 350 17.05 31.82 -20.32
N THR A 351 15.93 31.74 -19.59
CA THR A 351 14.70 32.48 -19.88
C THR A 351 14.64 33.86 -19.21
N GLY A 352 15.70 34.25 -18.49
CA GLY A 352 15.76 35.49 -17.73
C GLY A 352 14.92 35.47 -16.45
N VAL A 353 15.09 36.53 -15.68
CA VAL A 353 14.27 36.83 -14.49
C VAL A 353 13.04 37.60 -14.95
N LYS A 354 11.85 37.08 -14.64
CA LYS A 354 10.59 37.73 -14.98
C LYS A 354 10.24 38.69 -13.85
N VAL A 355 9.84 39.90 -14.23
CA VAL A 355 9.56 41.00 -13.30
C VAL A 355 8.09 41.39 -13.44
N ALA A 356 7.40 41.52 -12.31
CA ALA A 356 6.07 42.08 -12.24
C ALA A 356 6.00 43.08 -11.09
N VAL A 357 5.46 44.27 -11.34
CA VAL A 357 5.20 45.26 -10.28
C VAL A 357 3.69 45.31 -10.04
N VAL A 358 3.30 45.15 -8.79
CA VAL A 358 1.91 45.30 -8.33
C VAL A 358 1.80 46.47 -7.36
N ASP A 359 0.71 47.22 -7.45
CA ASP A 359 0.44 48.31 -6.50
C ASP A 359 -0.07 47.77 -5.15
N ALA A 360 -0.34 48.67 -4.20
CA ALA A 360 -0.80 48.33 -2.85
C ALA A 360 -2.15 47.59 -2.81
N THR A 361 -2.92 47.59 -3.90
CA THR A 361 -4.19 46.84 -4.03
C THR A 361 -4.00 45.46 -4.64
N GLY A 362 -2.78 45.15 -5.11
CA GLY A 362 -2.46 43.92 -5.85
C GLY A 362 -2.69 44.03 -7.36
N LYS A 363 -3.00 45.22 -7.89
CA LYS A 363 -3.19 45.41 -9.33
C LYS A 363 -1.83 45.41 -10.03
N LEU A 364 -1.71 44.64 -11.12
CA LEU A 364 -0.54 44.67 -11.99
C LEU A 364 -0.40 46.04 -12.66
N VAL A 365 0.76 46.68 -12.48
CA VAL A 365 1.06 48.00 -13.07
C VAL A 365 2.12 47.95 -14.16
N GLU A 366 3.08 47.03 -14.10
CA GLU A 366 4.10 46.88 -15.14
C GLU A 366 4.75 45.48 -15.09
N THR A 367 5.27 45.02 -16.22
CA THR A 367 6.08 43.79 -16.31
C THR A 367 7.35 44.05 -17.10
N ALA A 368 8.38 43.24 -16.85
CA ALA A 368 9.60 43.21 -17.64
C ALA A 368 10.21 41.81 -17.65
N THR A 369 11.23 41.61 -18.48
CA THR A 369 12.10 40.43 -18.40
C THR A 369 13.54 40.91 -18.51
N VAL A 370 14.34 40.58 -17.51
CA VAL A 370 15.74 40.99 -17.41
C VAL A 370 16.64 39.75 -17.45
N PHE A 371 17.88 39.91 -17.91
CA PHE A 371 18.78 38.78 -18.17
C PHE A 371 20.13 38.92 -17.42
N PRO A 372 20.10 39.00 -16.08
CA PRO A 372 21.29 39.22 -15.26
C PRO A 372 22.24 38.01 -15.27
N HIS A 373 21.72 36.82 -15.53
CA HIS A 373 22.42 35.55 -15.41
C HIS A 373 22.82 34.98 -16.78
N GLU A 374 23.46 33.82 -16.78
CA GLU A 374 23.78 33.12 -18.03
C GLU A 374 22.55 32.88 -18.91
N PRO A 375 22.69 32.93 -20.24
CA PRO A 375 23.93 33.16 -20.99
C PRO A 375 24.28 34.64 -21.23
N ARG A 376 23.36 35.59 -20.96
CA ARG A 376 23.56 37.00 -21.34
C ARG A 376 24.45 37.77 -20.36
N LYS A 377 24.38 37.44 -19.06
CA LYS A 377 25.15 38.09 -17.99
C LYS A 377 25.00 39.62 -17.97
N ASP A 378 23.83 40.13 -18.35
CA ASP A 378 23.55 41.58 -18.37
C ASP A 378 23.12 42.06 -16.98
N TRP A 379 24.07 42.02 -16.05
CA TRP A 379 23.84 42.37 -14.65
C TRP A 379 23.46 43.84 -14.48
N ASP A 380 24.28 44.74 -15.03
CA ASP A 380 24.11 46.19 -14.87
C ASP A 380 22.86 46.72 -15.61
N GLY A 381 22.59 46.20 -16.81
CA GLY A 381 21.36 46.55 -17.54
C GLY A 381 20.10 46.10 -16.79
N SER A 382 20.16 44.91 -16.17
CA SER A 382 19.08 44.41 -15.31
C SER A 382 18.88 45.31 -14.09
N LEU A 383 19.95 45.68 -13.37
CA LEU A 383 19.88 46.62 -12.24
C LEU A 383 19.27 47.96 -12.63
N HIS A 384 19.67 48.52 -13.78
CA HIS A 384 19.13 49.79 -14.25
C HIS A 384 17.62 49.72 -14.50
N ILE A 385 17.14 48.64 -15.13
CA ILE A 385 15.71 48.42 -15.38
C ILE A 385 14.95 48.28 -14.05
N LEU A 386 15.45 47.46 -13.13
CA LEU A 386 14.83 47.23 -11.83
C LEU A 386 14.77 48.52 -10.98
N ALA A 387 15.84 49.32 -10.98
CA ALA A 387 15.88 50.61 -10.28
C ALA A 387 14.85 51.60 -10.86
N LYS A 388 14.76 51.68 -12.20
CA LYS A 388 13.77 52.53 -12.88
C LYS A 388 12.34 52.16 -12.52
N LEU A 389 12.03 50.86 -12.52
CA LEU A 389 10.71 50.35 -12.13
C LEU A 389 10.42 50.64 -10.65
N SER A 390 11.42 50.48 -9.79
CA SER A 390 11.30 50.74 -8.35
C SER A 390 10.96 52.20 -8.06
N ILE A 391 11.67 53.14 -8.70
CA ILE A 391 11.43 54.59 -8.55
C ILE A 391 10.08 54.99 -9.16
N LYS A 392 9.77 54.50 -10.37
CA LYS A 392 8.55 54.87 -11.10
C LYS A 392 7.27 54.53 -10.33
N HIS A 393 7.25 53.39 -9.66
CA HIS A 393 6.05 52.89 -8.95
C HIS A 393 6.12 53.04 -7.43
N GLY A 394 7.24 53.51 -6.88
CA GLY A 394 7.41 53.63 -5.43
C GLY A 394 7.42 52.27 -4.72
N VAL A 395 8.14 51.29 -5.28
CA VAL A 395 8.22 49.92 -4.75
C VAL A 395 8.74 49.92 -3.31
N ASN A 396 8.04 49.21 -2.42
CA ASN A 396 8.40 49.10 -1.00
C ASN A 396 9.04 47.76 -0.66
N LEU A 397 8.69 46.70 -1.40
CA LEU A 397 9.12 45.33 -1.16
C LEU A 397 9.50 44.64 -2.48
N ILE A 398 10.49 43.76 -2.40
CA ILE A 398 10.85 42.83 -3.47
C ILE A 398 10.53 41.42 -3.01
N ALA A 399 9.69 40.71 -3.76
CA ALA A 399 9.36 39.31 -3.52
C ALA A 399 10.13 38.44 -4.52
N ILE A 400 10.93 37.49 -4.05
CA ILE A 400 11.80 36.66 -4.90
C ILE A 400 11.36 35.20 -4.79
N GLY A 401 11.10 34.57 -5.93
CA GLY A 401 10.82 33.13 -5.98
C GLY A 401 12.02 32.30 -5.50
N ASN A 402 11.77 31.21 -4.78
CA ASN A 402 12.83 30.32 -4.27
C ASN A 402 13.26 29.22 -5.26
N GLY A 403 13.03 29.43 -6.56
CA GLY A 403 13.31 28.48 -7.63
C GLY A 403 14.76 28.52 -8.13
N THR A 404 14.95 28.05 -9.37
CA THR A 404 16.25 28.04 -10.06
C THR A 404 16.82 29.44 -10.20
N ALA A 405 18.09 29.64 -9.83
CA ALA A 405 18.78 30.93 -9.79
C ALA A 405 18.22 31.95 -8.77
N SER A 406 17.51 31.47 -7.75
CA SER A 406 17.03 32.32 -6.66
C SER A 406 18.16 32.98 -5.86
N ARG A 407 19.26 32.28 -5.57
CA ARG A 407 20.40 32.83 -4.82
C ARG A 407 21.08 33.99 -5.56
N GLU A 408 21.26 33.82 -6.86
CA GLU A 408 21.86 34.82 -7.74
C GLU A 408 20.93 36.02 -7.93
N THR A 409 19.62 35.78 -7.93
CA THR A 409 18.60 36.85 -8.02
C THR A 409 18.41 37.59 -6.69
N ASP A 410 18.56 36.90 -5.56
CA ASP A 410 18.63 37.51 -4.24
C ASP A 410 19.83 38.46 -4.13
N LYS A 411 21.00 38.02 -4.62
CA LYS A 411 22.19 38.88 -4.75
C LYS A 411 22.00 40.07 -5.69
N LEU A 412 21.13 39.96 -6.69
CA LEU A 412 20.79 41.08 -7.58
C LEU A 412 19.86 42.10 -6.91
N ALA A 413 18.99 41.63 -6.01
CA ALA A 413 18.03 42.47 -5.31
C ALA A 413 18.61 43.18 -4.09
N ALA A 414 19.61 42.58 -3.43
CA ALA A 414 20.38 43.16 -2.33
C ALA A 414 21.31 44.28 -2.82
#